data_AF-M5P9S3-F1
#
_entry.id   AF-M5P9S3-F1
#
_cell.length_a   1.000
_cell.length_b   1.000
_cell.length_c   1.000
_cell.angle_alpha   90.00
_cell.angle_beta   90.00
_cell.angle_gamma   90.00
#
_symmetry.space_group_name_H-M   'P 1'
#
loop_
_entity.id
_entity.type
_entity.pdbx_description
1 polymer ?
#
loop_
_entity_poly.entity_id
_entity_poly.type
_entity_poly.pdbx_seq_one_letter_code
_entity_poly.pdbx_strand_id
1 'polypeptide(L)'
;MDKAMEYIDKLAAKLGVAAEHVYGVLVKQQMVSGVIGIFGMIAAIIFLGIVFTKLLKKGIEHNKVLDSFDTSPYTLVAIFFGVVLGITVIVSFFVIPIEINQIINPEYYAIKEILDTIGGK
;
A
#
# COMPACT_ATOMS: atom_id res chain seq x y z
N MET A 1 29.80 -41.21 13.60
CA MET A 1 29.43 -39.85 14.06
C MET A 1 29.73 -38.80 12.98
N ASP A 2 30.66 -39.05 12.05
CA ASP A 2 31.01 -38.13 10.95
C ASP A 2 29.88 -37.78 9.98
N LYS A 3 29.03 -38.73 9.60
CA LYS A 3 27.96 -38.45 8.63
C LYS A 3 26.92 -37.44 9.14
N ALA A 4 26.59 -37.48 10.44
CA ALA A 4 25.61 -36.57 11.02
C ALA A 4 26.14 -35.13 11.07
N MET A 5 27.41 -34.95 11.45
CA MET A 5 28.10 -33.66 11.40
C MET A 5 28.20 -33.14 9.95
N GLU A 6 28.52 -34.00 8.99
CA GLU A 6 28.58 -33.63 7.57
C GLU A 6 27.20 -33.18 7.02
N TYR A 7 26.11 -33.80 7.46
CA TYR A 7 24.76 -33.33 7.12
C TYR A 7 24.43 -32.00 7.77
N ILE A 8 24.84 -31.77 9.02
CA ILE A 8 24.67 -30.48 9.71
C ILE A 8 25.45 -29.37 8.98
N ASP A 9 26.69 -29.61 8.59
CA ASP A 9 27.51 -28.64 7.85
C ASP A 9 26.91 -28.32 6.47
N LYS A 10 26.42 -29.33 5.75
CA LYS A 10 25.73 -29.13 4.47
C LYS A 10 24.42 -28.37 4.62
N LEU A 11 23.67 -28.61 5.70
CA LEU A 11 22.45 -27.86 6.01
C LEU A 11 22.78 -26.40 6.34
N ALA A 12 23.78 -26.13 7.18
CA ALA A 12 24.24 -24.78 7.50
C ALA A 12 24.69 -24.01 6.24
N ALA A 13 25.47 -24.65 5.36
CA ALA A 13 25.90 -24.06 4.10
C ALA A 13 24.72 -23.72 3.18
N LYS A 14 23.73 -24.62 3.06
CA LYS A 14 22.51 -24.38 2.27
C LYS A 14 21.62 -23.30 2.87
N LEU A 15 21.55 -23.21 4.20
CA LEU A 15 20.81 -22.16 4.89
C LEU A 15 21.45 -20.79 4.67
N GLY A 16 22.79 -20.71 4.64
CA GLY A 16 23.51 -19.48 4.28
C GLY A 16 23.22 -19.03 2.84
N VAL A 17 23.32 -19.94 1.88
CA VAL A 17 23.00 -19.66 0.47
C VAL A 17 21.53 -19.27 0.28
N ALA A 18 20.62 -19.92 1.01
CA ALA A 18 19.21 -19.57 0.99
C ALA A 18 18.95 -18.19 1.60
N ALA A 19 19.62 -17.83 2.70
CA ALA A 19 19.48 -16.52 3.33
C ALA A 19 19.95 -15.39 2.42
N GLU A 20 21.05 -15.57 1.69
CA GLU A 20 21.55 -14.60 0.73
C GLU A 20 20.57 -14.42 -0.45
N HIS A 21 20.00 -15.52 -0.94
CA HIS A 21 18.99 -15.45 -2.00
C HIS A 21 17.70 -14.77 -1.53
N VAL A 22 17.22 -15.11 -0.32
CA VAL A 22 16.02 -14.49 0.26
C VAL A 22 16.22 -12.99 0.51
N TYR A 23 17.38 -12.60 1.04
CA TYR A 23 17.71 -11.17 1.20
C TYR A 23 17.65 -10.43 -0.13
N GLY A 24 18.28 -10.96 -1.19
CA GLY A 24 18.23 -10.35 -2.52
C GLY A 24 16.81 -10.24 -3.08
N VAL A 25 15.94 -11.20 -2.77
CA VAL A 25 14.51 -11.13 -3.13
C VAL A 25 13.79 -10.04 -2.33
N LEU A 26 14.01 -9.95 -1.02
CA LEU A 26 13.40 -8.93 -0.15
C LEU A 26 13.76 -7.50 -0.61
N VAL A 27 15.02 -7.25 -0.95
CA VAL A 27 15.46 -5.95 -1.50
C VAL A 27 14.67 -5.59 -2.76
N LYS A 28 14.50 -6.54 -3.69
CA LYS A 28 13.70 -6.31 -4.91
C LYS A 28 12.22 -6.09 -4.58
N GLN A 29 11.69 -6.81 -3.60
CA GLN A 29 10.31 -6.65 -3.15
C GLN A 29 10.08 -5.25 -2.56
N GLN A 30 11.03 -4.68 -1.82
CA GLN A 30 10.90 -3.31 -1.30
C GLN A 30 10.78 -2.28 -2.43
N MET A 31 11.59 -2.40 -3.48
CA MET A 31 11.47 -1.53 -4.66
C MET A 31 10.11 -1.68 -5.36
N VAL A 32 9.67 -2.92 -5.60
CA VAL A 32 8.39 -3.20 -6.26
C VAL A 32 7.23 -2.70 -5.41
N SER A 33 7.28 -2.89 -4.09
CA SER A 33 6.27 -2.43 -3.15
C SER A 33 6.14 -0.91 -3.21
N GLY A 34 7.25 -0.18 -3.11
CA GLY A 34 7.29 1.27 -3.23
C GLY A 34 6.65 1.78 -4.53
N VAL A 35 6.98 1.15 -5.66
CA VAL A 35 6.42 1.51 -6.97
C VAL A 35 4.91 1.27 -7.01
N ILE A 36 4.47 0.07 -6.60
CA ILE A 36 3.04 -0.29 -6.59
C ILE A 36 2.27 0.62 -5.63
N GLY A 37 2.82 0.94 -4.47
CA GLY A 37 2.21 1.81 -3.47
C GLY A 37 1.95 3.21 -4.01
N ILE A 38 2.95 3.83 -4.66
CA ILE A 38 2.81 5.16 -5.27
C ILE A 38 1.77 5.15 -6.38
N PHE A 39 1.90 4.26 -7.38
CA PHE A 39 0.98 4.23 -8.51
C PHE A 39 -0.43 3.81 -8.09
N GLY A 40 -0.56 2.89 -7.13
CA GLY A 40 -1.83 2.48 -6.55
C GLY A 40 -2.54 3.63 -5.84
N MET A 41 -1.81 4.44 -5.06
CA MET A 41 -2.35 5.61 -4.38
C MET A 41 -2.84 6.67 -5.38
N ILE A 42 -2.03 6.97 -6.41
CA ILE A 42 -2.42 7.91 -7.48
C ILE A 42 -3.69 7.42 -8.19
N ALA A 43 -3.73 6.15 -8.57
CA ALA A 43 -4.89 5.54 -9.21
C ALA A 43 -6.14 5.60 -8.32
N ALA A 44 -6.00 5.35 -7.02
CA ALA A 44 -7.09 5.44 -6.05
C ALA A 44 -7.65 6.87 -5.93
N ILE A 45 -6.78 7.88 -5.82
CA ILE A 45 -7.20 9.29 -5.75
C ILE A 45 -7.95 9.70 -7.02
N ILE A 46 -7.43 9.36 -8.19
CA ILE A 46 -8.08 9.65 -9.48
C ILE A 46 -9.45 8.98 -9.56
N PHE A 47 -9.51 7.69 -9.24
CA PHE A 47 -10.75 6.92 -9.27
C PHE A 47 -11.80 7.51 -8.32
N LEU A 48 -11.44 7.75 -7.07
CA LEU A 48 -12.33 8.34 -6.06
C LEU A 48 -12.78 9.74 -6.46
N GLY A 49 -11.89 10.57 -7.02
CA GLY A 49 -12.23 11.90 -7.53
C GLY A 49 -13.25 11.86 -8.67
N ILE A 50 -13.11 10.92 -9.62
CA ILE A 50 -14.07 10.73 -10.72
C ILE A 50 -15.43 10.29 -10.18
N VAL A 51 -15.45 9.31 -9.27
CA VAL A 51 -16.70 8.80 -8.66
C VAL A 51 -17.40 9.91 -7.87
N PHE A 52 -16.66 10.62 -7.02
CA PHE A 52 -17.17 11.74 -6.22
C PHE A 52 -17.79 12.83 -7.08
N THR A 53 -17.07 13.31 -8.11
CA THR A 53 -17.55 14.38 -8.99
C THR A 53 -18.79 13.97 -9.79
N LYS A 54 -18.88 12.71 -10.25
CA LYS A 54 -20.07 12.19 -10.93
C LYS A 54 -21.28 12.12 -9.99
N LEU A 55 -21.10 11.61 -8.78
CA LEU A 55 -22.18 11.48 -7.80
C LEU A 55 -22.67 12.85 -7.33
N LEU A 56 -21.77 13.79 -7.07
CA LEU A 56 -22.13 15.17 -6.73
C LEU A 56 -22.96 15.83 -7.83
N LYS A 57 -22.53 15.74 -9.10
CA LYS A 57 -23.29 16.29 -10.22
C LYS A 57 -24.70 15.70 -10.30
N LYS A 58 -24.82 14.38 -10.15
CA LYS A 58 -26.11 13.69 -10.17
C LYS A 58 -27.02 14.09 -9.00
N GLY A 59 -26.46 14.30 -7.80
CA GLY A 59 -27.20 14.80 -6.64
C GLY A 59 -27.68 16.25 -6.82
N ILE A 60 -26.83 17.12 -7.38
CA ILE A 60 -27.18 18.51 -7.68
C ILE A 60 -28.28 18.57 -8.74
N GLU A 61 -28.18 17.79 -9.82
CA GLU A 61 -29.21 17.70 -10.86
C GLU A 61 -30.54 17.21 -10.30
N HIS A 62 -30.52 16.18 -9.45
CA HIS A 62 -31.73 15.65 -8.81
C HIS A 62 -32.43 16.71 -7.95
N ASN A 63 -31.67 17.44 -7.13
CA ASN A 63 -32.21 18.49 -6.26
C ASN A 63 -32.75 19.69 -7.05
N LYS A 64 -32.20 19.99 -8.24
CA LYS A 64 -32.71 21.07 -9.12
C LYS A 64 -34.05 20.74 -9.76
N VAL A 65 -34.35 19.46 -10.00
CA VAL A 65 -35.56 19.03 -10.72
C VAL A 65 -36.77 18.90 -9.77
N LEU A 66 -36.55 18.55 -8.51
CA LEU A 66 -37.64 18.16 -7.60
C LEU A 66 -38.15 19.27 -6.68
N ASP A 67 -37.55 20.46 -6.67
CA ASP A 67 -37.91 21.62 -5.82
C ASP A 67 -38.28 21.24 -4.37
N SER A 68 -37.64 20.20 -3.87
CA SER A 68 -37.93 19.56 -2.59
C SER A 68 -36.68 19.65 -1.74
N PHE A 69 -36.83 20.03 -0.47
CA PHE A 69 -35.77 19.97 0.55
C PHE A 69 -35.32 18.53 0.88
N ASP A 70 -35.82 17.54 0.14
CA ASP A 70 -35.46 16.14 0.35
C ASP A 70 -34.04 15.88 -0.16
N THR A 71 -33.22 15.26 0.69
CA THR A 71 -31.81 15.06 0.37
C THR A 71 -31.69 13.90 -0.61
N SER A 72 -31.28 14.18 -1.85
CA SER A 72 -31.04 13.13 -2.83
C SER A 72 -30.12 12.03 -2.27
N PRO A 73 -30.45 10.74 -2.47
CA PRO A 73 -29.57 9.64 -2.07
C PRO A 73 -28.19 9.75 -2.74
N TYR A 74 -28.10 10.35 -3.93
CA TYR A 74 -26.81 10.61 -4.60
C TYR A 74 -25.94 11.61 -3.86
N THR A 75 -26.53 12.59 -3.19
CA THR A 75 -25.81 13.58 -2.39
C THR A 75 -25.22 12.95 -1.13
N LEU A 76 -25.97 12.08 -0.45
CA LEU A 76 -25.47 11.34 0.73
C LEU A 76 -24.31 10.42 0.36
N VAL A 77 -24.44 9.66 -0.73
CA VAL A 77 -23.37 8.79 -1.22
C VAL A 77 -22.17 9.62 -1.68
N ALA A 78 -22.39 10.77 -2.32
CA ALA A 78 -21.30 11.67 -2.70
C ALA A 78 -20.54 12.20 -1.47
N ILE A 79 -21.23 12.60 -0.39
CA ILE A 79 -20.58 13.04 0.86
C ILE A 79 -19.71 11.91 1.42
N PHE A 80 -20.21 10.68 1.47
CA PHE A 80 -19.43 9.52 1.92
C PHE A 80 -18.14 9.34 1.10
N PHE A 81 -18.24 9.33 -0.24
CA PHE A 81 -17.06 9.23 -1.11
C PHE A 81 -16.13 10.44 -0.98
N GLY A 82 -16.65 11.63 -0.70
CA GLY A 82 -15.86 12.82 -0.41
C GLY A 82 -15.04 12.70 0.87
N VAL A 83 -15.63 12.14 1.93
CA VAL A 83 -14.91 11.84 3.18
C VAL A 83 -13.83 10.80 2.95
N VAL A 84 -14.14 9.70 2.24
CA VAL A 84 -13.15 8.66 1.90
C VAL A 84 -12.01 9.25 1.09
N LEU A 85 -12.30 10.05 0.05
CA LEU A 85 -11.29 10.75 -0.75
C LEU A 85 -10.41 11.66 0.11
N GLY A 86 -11.01 12.45 1.03
CA GLY A 86 -10.28 13.30 1.95
C GLY A 86 -9.33 12.52 2.86
N ILE A 87 -9.79 11.41 3.43
CA ILE A 87 -8.96 10.51 4.25
C ILE A 87 -7.83 9.92 3.40
N THR A 88 -8.11 9.43 2.19
CA THR A 88 -7.10 8.88 1.29
C THR A 88 -6.01 9.90 0.98
N VAL A 89 -6.38 11.16 0.70
CA VAL A 89 -5.42 12.24 0.46
C VAL A 89 -4.57 12.50 1.71
N ILE A 90 -5.17 12.57 2.90
CA ILE A 90 -4.44 12.79 4.16
C ILE A 90 -3.45 11.65 4.41
N VAL A 91 -3.89 10.40 4.29
CA VAL A 91 -3.03 9.20 4.46
C VAL A 91 -1.89 9.20 3.44
N SER A 92 -2.13 9.64 2.21
CA SER A 92 -1.11 9.69 1.17
C SER A 92 0.10 10.55 1.54
N PHE A 93 -0.08 11.63 2.31
CA PHE A 93 1.02 12.47 2.78
C PHE A 93 1.99 11.73 3.71
N PHE A 94 1.51 10.72 4.44
CA PHE A 94 2.34 9.92 5.33
C PHE A 94 2.92 8.70 4.63
N VAL A 95 2.16 8.09 3.72
CA VAL A 95 2.56 6.84 3.05
C VAL A 95 3.54 7.10 1.90
N ILE A 96 3.29 8.09 1.03
CA ILE A 96 4.14 8.35 -0.14
C ILE A 96 5.63 8.53 0.22
N PRO A 97 6.01 9.30 1.27
CA PRO A 97 7.41 9.38 1.67
C PRO A 97 8.02 8.03 2.06
N ILE A 98 7.25 7.14 2.69
CA ILE A 98 7.71 5.79 3.06
C ILE A 98 7.96 4.97 1.80
N GLU A 99 7.02 4.96 0.86
CA GLU A 99 7.13 4.24 -0.41
C GLU A 99 8.32 4.74 -1.25
N ILE A 100 8.54 6.06 -1.29
CA ILE A 100 9.72 6.66 -1.96
C ILE A 100 11.01 6.16 -1.31
N ASN A 101 11.07 6.15 0.03
CA ASN A 101 12.25 5.69 0.75
C ASN A 101 12.52 4.19 0.54
N GLN A 102 11.48 3.36 0.36
CA GLN A 102 11.63 1.95 -0.02
C GLN A 102 12.25 1.78 -1.42
N ILE A 103 11.98 2.70 -2.35
CA ILE A 103 12.58 2.67 -3.69
C ILE A 103 14.04 3.15 -3.65
N ILE A 104 14.32 4.23 -2.90
CA ILE A 104 15.65 4.85 -2.85
C ILE A 104 16.63 4.01 -2.00
N ASN A 105 16.15 3.44 -0.90
CA ASN A 105 16.97 2.65 0.01
C ASN A 105 16.31 1.29 0.36
N PRO A 106 16.14 0.40 -0.63
CA PRO A 106 15.43 -0.87 -0.44
C PRO A 106 16.16 -1.81 0.52
N GLU A 107 17.49 -1.73 0.60
CA GLU A 107 18.33 -2.53 1.49
C GLU A 107 18.04 -2.23 2.96
N TYR A 108 17.95 -0.96 3.33
CA TYR A 108 17.57 -0.55 4.68
C TYR A 108 16.19 -1.10 5.07
N TYR A 109 15.21 -1.02 4.15
CA TYR A 109 13.86 -1.49 4.43
C TYR A 109 13.77 -3.02 4.49
N ALA A 110 14.55 -3.75 3.69
CA ALA A 110 14.64 -5.20 3.78
C ALA A 110 15.23 -5.62 5.14
N ILE A 111 16.30 -4.96 5.59
CA ILE A 111 16.88 -5.23 6.91
C ILE A 111 15.89 -4.87 8.02
N LYS A 112 15.22 -3.72 7.92
CA LYS A 112 14.21 -3.30 8.88
C LYS A 112 13.07 -4.30 8.96
N GLU A 113 12.58 -4.81 7.83
CA GLU A 113 11.54 -5.84 7.77
C GLU A 113 11.99 -7.15 8.43
N ILE A 114 13.23 -7.58 8.19
CA ILE A 114 13.81 -8.75 8.86
C ILE A 114 13.89 -8.53 10.37
N LEU A 115 14.36 -7.35 10.81
CA LEU A 115 14.45 -6.99 12.21
C LEU A 115 13.08 -6.87 12.88
N ASP A 116 12.06 -6.34 12.19
CA ASP A 116 10.70 -6.27 12.70
C ASP A 116 10.08 -7.67 12.80
N THR A 117 10.42 -8.58 11.88
CA THR A 117 9.95 -9.98 11.86
C THR A 117 10.61 -10.81 12.98
N ILE A 118 11.91 -10.64 13.22
CA ILE A 118 12.66 -11.42 14.23
C ILE A 118 12.56 -10.77 15.62
N GLY A 119 12.61 -9.44 15.67
CA GLY A 119 12.59 -8.65 16.90
C GLY A 119 11.25 -8.66 17.63
N GLY A 120 10.22 -9.27 17.04
CA GLY A 120 8.93 -9.49 17.65
C GLY A 120 8.16 -8.19 17.82
N LYS A 121 7.27 -7.91 16.86
CA LYS A 121 5.97 -7.34 17.19
C LYS A 121 4.96 -8.46 17.34
#